data_AF-A0A975B3K4-F1
#
_entry.id   AF-A0A975B3K4-F1
#
_cell.length_a   1.000
_cell.length_b   1.000
_cell.length_c   1.000
_cell.angle_alpha   90.00
_cell.angle_beta   90.00
_cell.angle_gamma   90.00
#
_symmetry.space_group_name_H-M   'P 1'
#
loop_
_entity.id
_entity.type
_entity.pdbx_description
1 polymer ?
#
loop_
_entity_poly.entity_id
_entity_poly.type
_entity_poly.pdbx_seq_one_letter_code
_entity_poly.pdbx_strand_id
1 'polypeptide(L)'
;MQDEKKTKSQLIEELKLMRERVKSLEEKINSFEIEKDKADKMFENRLQRQELHTHIEFITDFDIIDAQGINISDGGISFELYEDLPFEMRFEYNGEPHYHRANLVWIKRLPLGGFRFGLMFTQPRHDIKF
;
A
#
# COMPACT_ATOMS: atom_id res chain seq x y z
N MET A 1 -15.67 -10.64 40.77
CA MET A 1 -14.64 -9.58 40.82
C MET A 1 -13.72 -9.90 42.00
N GLN A 2 -12.43 -10.14 41.75
CA GLN A 2 -11.46 -10.49 42.81
C GLN A 2 -10.77 -9.26 43.43
N ASP A 3 -11.16 -8.05 43.04
CA ASP A 3 -10.54 -6.81 43.54
C ASP A 3 -10.74 -6.62 45.04
N GLU A 4 -11.80 -7.20 45.63
CA GLU A 4 -12.04 -7.21 47.08
C GLU A 4 -10.97 -7.94 47.89
N LYS A 5 -10.15 -8.80 47.25
CA LYS A 5 -9.04 -9.52 47.88
C LYS A 5 -7.67 -8.85 47.69
N LYS A 6 -7.60 -7.78 46.90
CA LYS A 6 -6.35 -7.08 46.60
C LYS A 6 -6.08 -6.02 47.66
N THR A 7 -4.83 -5.91 48.08
CA THR A 7 -4.41 -4.84 49.00
C THR A 7 -4.39 -3.49 48.28
N LYS A 8 -4.56 -2.40 49.04
CA LYS A 8 -4.53 -1.03 48.51
C LYS A 8 -3.28 -0.75 47.65
N SER A 9 -2.14 -1.31 48.02
CA SER A 9 -0.88 -1.19 47.27
C SER A 9 -0.94 -1.87 45.91
N GLN A 10 -1.51 -3.08 45.83
CA GLN A 10 -1.68 -3.82 44.56
C GLN A 10 -2.63 -3.08 43.61
N LEU A 11 -3.72 -2.50 44.15
CA LEU A 11 -4.64 -1.68 43.36
C LEU A 11 -3.98 -0.40 42.82
N ILE A 12 -3.09 0.22 43.60
CA ILE A 12 -2.33 1.41 43.17
C ILE A 12 -1.34 1.07 42.04
N GLU A 13 -0.72 -0.11 42.10
CA GLU A 13 0.23 -0.57 41.10
C GLU A 13 -0.46 -0.93 39.77
N GLU A 14 -1.58 -1.64 39.83
CA GLU A 14 -2.42 -1.89 38.65
C GLU A 14 -2.94 -0.60 38.01
N LEU A 15 -3.38 0.38 38.82
CA LEU A 15 -3.82 1.68 38.32
C LEU A 15 -2.69 2.46 37.63
N LYS A 16 -1.45 2.37 38.13
CA LYS A 16 -0.29 2.99 37.47
C LYS A 16 -0.01 2.35 36.12
N LEU A 17 0.05 1.02 36.08
CA LEU A 17 0.25 0.26 34.84
C LEU A 17 -0.84 0.54 33.80
N MET A 18 -2.10 0.64 34.25
CA MET A 18 -3.21 1.00 33.36
C MET A 18 -3.05 2.41 32.80
N ARG A 19 -2.67 3.39 33.63
CA ARG A 19 -2.47 4.78 33.17
C ARG A 19 -1.35 4.90 32.15
N GLU A 20 -0.24 4.20 32.36
CA GLU A 20 0.86 4.16 31.39
C GLU A 20 0.43 3.53 30.07
N ARG A 21 -0.36 2.45 30.13
CA ARG A 21 -0.88 1.79 28.93
C ARG A 21 -1.87 2.66 28.18
N VAL A 22 -2.78 3.33 28.88
CA VAL A 22 -3.71 4.30 28.28
C VAL A 22 -2.93 5.41 27.57
N LYS A 23 -1.93 6.00 28.24
CA LYS A 23 -1.07 7.03 27.63
C LYS A 23 -0.39 6.54 26.34
N SER A 24 0.17 5.34 26.36
CA SER A 24 0.81 4.76 25.18
C SER A 24 -0.16 4.49 24.02
N LEU A 25 -1.43 4.19 24.33
CA LEU A 25 -2.46 3.95 23.34
C LEU A 25 -2.99 5.27 22.77
N GLU A 26 -3.17 6.28 23.59
CA GLU A 26 -3.53 7.64 23.17
C GLU A 26 -2.48 8.23 22.22
N GLU A 27 -1.19 8.07 22.54
CA GLU A 27 -0.08 8.50 21.66
C GLU A 27 -0.13 7.79 20.30
N LYS A 28 -0.42 6.47 20.28
CA LYS A 28 -0.57 5.70 19.04
C LYS A 28 -1.81 6.11 18.24
N ILE A 29 -2.94 6.34 18.90
CA ILE A 29 -4.17 6.80 18.24
C ILE A 29 -3.90 8.15 17.57
N ASN A 30 -3.27 9.08 18.28
CA ASN A 30 -2.94 10.39 17.74
C ASN A 30 -1.97 10.30 16.53
N SER A 31 -0.97 9.42 16.57
CA SER A 31 -0.11 9.20 15.40
C SER A 31 -0.88 8.63 14.20
N PHE A 32 -1.81 7.68 14.43
CA PHE A 32 -2.64 7.13 13.36
C PHE A 32 -3.61 8.16 12.78
N GLU A 33 -4.18 9.04 13.60
CA GLU A 33 -5.07 10.12 13.15
C GLU A 33 -4.31 11.13 12.28
N ILE A 34 -3.08 11.50 12.66
CA ILE A 34 -2.22 12.38 11.85
C ILE A 34 -1.86 11.74 10.50
N GLU A 35 -1.54 10.44 10.48
CA GLU A 35 -1.27 9.72 9.24
C GLU A 35 -2.50 9.62 8.35
N LYS A 36 -3.67 9.39 8.93
CA LYS A 36 -4.95 9.36 8.23
C LYS A 36 -5.31 10.72 7.63
N ASP A 37 -5.17 11.81 8.37
CA ASP A 37 -5.43 13.17 7.87
C ASP A 37 -4.48 13.55 6.73
N LYS A 38 -3.21 13.11 6.78
CA LYS A 38 -2.26 13.27 5.67
C LYS A 38 -2.68 12.46 4.45
N ALA A 39 -3.13 11.22 4.64
CA ALA A 39 -3.63 10.39 3.56
C ALA A 39 -4.89 11.02 2.92
N ASP A 40 -5.84 11.50 3.72
CA ASP A 40 -7.08 12.11 3.26
C ASP A 40 -6.80 13.42 2.49
N LYS A 41 -5.88 14.27 2.95
CA LYS A 41 -5.43 15.45 2.19
C LYS A 41 -4.71 15.10 0.88
N MET A 42 -4.00 13.97 0.81
CA MET A 42 -3.44 13.47 -0.45
C MET A 42 -4.54 12.98 -1.41
N PHE A 43 -5.65 12.47 -0.90
CA PHE A 43 -6.79 12.07 -1.73
C PHE A 43 -7.52 13.26 -2.36
N GLU A 44 -7.64 14.39 -1.65
CA GLU A 44 -8.26 15.61 -2.17
C GLU A 44 -7.52 16.22 -3.37
N ASN A 45 -6.21 15.96 -3.50
CA ASN A 45 -5.38 16.51 -4.58
C ASN A 45 -5.22 15.57 -5.78
N ARG A 46 -6.00 14.48 -5.84
CA ARG A 46 -5.92 13.51 -6.94
C ARG A 46 -6.61 14.05 -8.19
N LEU A 47 -5.87 14.12 -9.30
CA LEU A 47 -6.44 14.43 -10.62
C LEU A 47 -7.61 13.50 -10.96
N GLN A 48 -8.64 14.06 -11.58
CA GLN A 48 -9.84 13.31 -11.96
C GLN A 48 -9.47 12.19 -12.94
N ARG A 49 -9.90 10.96 -12.62
CA ARG A 49 -9.72 9.81 -13.50
C ARG A 49 -10.81 9.79 -14.56
N GLN A 50 -10.41 9.66 -15.81
CA GLN A 50 -11.31 9.47 -16.94
C GLN A 50 -11.44 7.98 -17.24
N GLU A 51 -12.64 7.56 -17.64
CA GLU A 51 -12.87 6.19 -18.08
C GLU A 51 -12.14 5.95 -19.41
N LEU A 52 -11.44 4.82 -19.51
CA LEU A 52 -10.64 4.45 -20.66
C LEU A 52 -10.99 3.02 -21.06
N HIS A 53 -11.47 2.87 -22.30
CA HIS A 53 -11.75 1.57 -22.91
C HIS A 53 -10.83 1.39 -24.11
N THR A 54 -9.59 1.00 -23.84
CA THR A 54 -8.58 0.72 -24.87
C THR A 54 -7.84 -0.56 -24.54
N HIS A 55 -7.23 -1.16 -25.55
CA HIS A 55 -6.28 -2.24 -25.33
C HIS A 55 -4.96 -1.64 -24.81
N ILE A 56 -4.42 -2.24 -23.75
CA ILE A 56 -3.14 -1.84 -23.16
C ILE A 56 -2.19 -3.03 -23.27
N GLU A 57 -1.06 -2.81 -23.95
CA GLU A 57 0.03 -3.76 -24.03
C GLU A 57 1.06 -3.43 -22.95
N PHE A 58 1.45 -4.45 -22.18
CA PHE A 58 2.55 -4.36 -21.23
C PHE A 58 3.81 -4.94 -21.88
N ILE A 59 4.87 -4.13 -21.90
CA ILE A 59 6.20 -4.51 -22.34
C ILE A 59 7.03 -4.62 -21.07
N THR A 60 7.50 -5.82 -20.77
CA THR A 60 8.23 -6.11 -19.52
C THR A 60 9.46 -6.91 -19.84
N ASP A 61 10.59 -6.50 -19.29
CA ASP A 61 11.88 -7.21 -19.34
C ASP A 61 12.33 -7.54 -17.91
N PHE A 62 11.47 -8.26 -17.18
CA PHE A 62 11.81 -8.71 -15.83
C PHE A 62 12.62 -9.99 -15.95
N ASP A 63 13.90 -9.92 -15.57
CA ASP A 63 14.77 -11.09 -15.53
C ASP A 63 14.61 -11.81 -14.17
N ILE A 64 15.09 -11.18 -13.09
CA ILE A 64 14.92 -11.65 -11.71
C ILE A 64 14.56 -10.44 -10.85
N ILE A 65 13.52 -10.58 -10.03
CA ILE A 65 13.11 -9.57 -9.06
C ILE A 65 13.39 -10.13 -7.67
N ASP A 66 14.23 -9.43 -6.92
CA ASP A 66 14.53 -9.78 -5.54
C ASP A 66 13.36 -9.38 -4.63
N ALA A 67 12.88 -10.36 -3.86
CA ALA A 67 11.76 -10.20 -2.94
C ALA A 67 12.11 -10.77 -1.56
N GLN A 68 11.66 -10.09 -0.51
CA GLN A 68 11.75 -10.61 0.85
C GLN A 68 10.45 -11.31 1.23
N GLY A 69 10.54 -12.62 1.50
CA GLY A 69 9.42 -13.39 2.03
C GLY A 69 8.99 -12.90 3.41
N ILE A 70 7.67 -12.78 3.62
CA ILE A 70 7.04 -12.45 4.90
C ILE A 70 6.55 -13.72 5.61
N ASN A 71 5.78 -14.55 4.90
CA ASN A 71 5.24 -15.81 5.43
C ASN A 71 4.83 -16.76 4.29
N ILE A 72 4.69 -18.05 4.63
CA ILE A 72 4.30 -19.12 3.70
C ILE A 72 3.35 -20.10 4.39
N SER A 73 2.43 -20.66 3.61
CA SER A 73 1.53 -21.74 3.98
C SER A 73 1.36 -22.70 2.80
N ASP A 74 0.68 -23.83 3.00
CA ASP A 74 0.36 -24.78 1.92
C ASP A 74 -0.46 -24.16 0.79
N GLY A 75 -1.16 -23.04 1.05
CA GLY A 75 -2.01 -22.33 0.09
C GLY A 75 -1.34 -21.15 -0.61
N GLY A 76 -0.14 -20.74 -0.22
CA GLY A 76 0.52 -19.59 -0.84
C GLY A 76 1.61 -18.92 0.01
N ILE A 77 2.22 -17.89 -0.58
CA ILE A 77 3.34 -17.11 -0.02
C ILE A 77 3.01 -15.61 -0.07
N SER A 78 3.44 -14.88 0.95
CA SER A 78 3.43 -13.41 1.00
C SER A 78 4.87 -12.91 1.02
N PHE A 79 5.17 -11.89 0.22
CA PHE A 79 6.49 -11.27 0.13
C PHE A 79 6.37 -9.75 -0.09
N GLU A 80 7.47 -9.05 0.16
CA GLU A 80 7.64 -7.61 -0.09
C GLU A 80 8.74 -7.39 -1.13
N LEU A 81 8.62 -6.30 -1.89
CA LEU A 81 9.65 -5.78 -2.78
C LEU A 81 10.18 -4.49 -2.18
N TYR A 82 11.50 -4.30 -2.21
CA TYR A 82 12.14 -3.06 -1.76
C TYR A 82 12.37 -2.06 -2.90
N GLU A 83 12.17 -2.50 -4.13
CA GLU A 83 12.23 -1.68 -5.32
C GLU A 83 10.86 -1.65 -5.99
N ASP A 84 10.53 -0.52 -6.60
CA ASP A 84 9.32 -0.39 -7.41
C ASP A 84 9.39 -1.35 -8.59
N LEU A 85 8.24 -1.90 -8.98
CA LEU A 85 8.14 -2.78 -10.15
C LEU A 85 7.75 -1.95 -11.40
N PRO A 86 8.69 -1.65 -12.32
CA PRO A 86 8.43 -0.80 -13.47
C PRO A 86 7.80 -1.59 -14.63
N PHE A 87 6.75 -1.05 -15.22
CA PHE A 87 6.12 -1.56 -16.43
C PHE A 87 6.30 -0.55 -17.56
N GLU A 88 6.73 -1.01 -18.73
CA GLU A 88 6.56 -0.25 -19.97
C GLU A 88 5.21 -0.61 -20.58
N MET A 89 4.53 0.38 -21.16
CA MET A 89 3.18 0.22 -21.67
C MET A 89 2.99 0.98 -22.96
N ARG A 90 2.23 0.37 -23.87
CA ARG A 90 1.71 1.01 -25.07
C ARG A 90 0.20 0.89 -25.11
N PHE A 91 -0.48 1.99 -25.41
CA PHE A 91 -1.93 1.99 -25.64
C PHE A 91 -2.34 3.14 -26.55
N GLU A 92 -3.49 3.00 -27.20
CA GLU A 92 -4.08 4.07 -28.02
C GLU A 92 -4.97 4.96 -27.15
N TYR A 93 -4.78 6.27 -27.28
CA TYR A 93 -5.64 7.28 -26.65
C TYR A 93 -5.85 8.44 -27.63
N ASN A 94 -7.12 8.84 -27.84
CA ASN A 94 -7.49 9.86 -28.83
C ASN A 94 -6.98 9.62 -30.26
N GLY A 95 -6.82 8.36 -30.67
CA GLY A 95 -6.33 8.00 -32.00
C GLY A 95 -4.80 8.01 -32.14
N GLU A 96 -4.07 8.31 -31.07
CA GLU A 96 -2.60 8.35 -31.06
C GLU A 96 -2.02 7.25 -30.18
N PRO A 97 -0.89 6.63 -30.58
CA PRO A 97 -0.19 5.67 -29.74
C PRO A 97 0.59 6.39 -28.64
N HIS A 98 0.34 6.01 -27.40
CA HIS A 98 1.04 6.50 -26.22
C HIS A 98 1.97 5.44 -25.65
N TYR A 99 3.19 5.87 -25.31
CA TYR A 99 4.22 5.04 -24.68
C TYR A 99 4.51 5.60 -23.29
N HIS A 100 4.37 4.77 -22.27
CA HIS A 100 4.54 5.18 -20.89
C HIS A 100 5.32 4.14 -20.09
N ARG A 101 6.08 4.63 -19.11
CA ARG A 101 6.60 3.81 -18.03
C ARG A 101 5.82 4.12 -16.75
N ALA A 102 5.52 3.10 -15.96
CA ALA A 102 4.79 3.27 -14.71
C ALA A 102 5.22 2.25 -13.65
N ASN A 103 5.16 2.63 -12.38
CA ASN A 103 5.42 1.74 -11.26
C ASN A 103 4.11 1.21 -10.68
N LEU A 104 4.12 -0.03 -10.22
CA LEU A 104 3.00 -0.63 -9.51
C LEU A 104 2.80 -0.02 -8.13
N VAL A 105 1.60 0.49 -7.86
CA VAL A 105 1.23 1.07 -6.56
C VAL A 105 0.35 0.11 -5.76
N TRP A 106 -0.58 -0.60 -6.41
CA TRP A 106 -1.43 -1.57 -5.75
C TRP A 106 -2.03 -2.60 -6.73
N ILE A 107 -2.37 -3.77 -6.19
CA ILE A 107 -3.11 -4.82 -6.89
C ILE A 107 -4.34 -5.19 -6.06
N LYS A 108 -5.47 -5.42 -6.74
CA LYS A 108 -6.69 -5.94 -6.12
C LYS A 108 -7.24 -7.10 -6.93
N ARG A 109 -7.49 -8.24 -6.29
CA ARG A 109 -8.21 -9.35 -6.91
C ARG A 109 -9.68 -8.97 -7.15
N LEU A 110 -10.19 -9.25 -8.34
CA LEU A 110 -11.59 -8.98 -8.68
C LEU A 110 -12.51 -10.15 -8.27
N PRO A 111 -13.80 -9.89 -7.95
CA PRO A 111 -14.70 -10.94 -7.45
C PRO A 111 -14.90 -12.13 -8.39
N LEU A 112 -14.85 -11.89 -9.71
CA LEU A 112 -15.08 -12.90 -10.75
C LEU A 112 -13.78 -13.52 -11.28
N GLY A 113 -12.64 -13.26 -10.62
CA GLY A 113 -11.32 -13.63 -11.12
C GLY A 113 -10.61 -12.47 -11.82
N GLY A 114 -9.31 -12.62 -12.02
CA GLY A 114 -8.42 -11.56 -12.51
C GLY A 114 -8.02 -10.54 -11.44
N PHE A 115 -7.28 -9.53 -11.88
CA PHE A 115 -6.68 -8.52 -11.01
C PHE A 115 -6.83 -7.13 -11.61
N ARG A 116 -7.06 -6.14 -10.75
CA ARG A 116 -6.99 -4.73 -11.08
C ARG A 116 -5.68 -4.16 -10.56
N PHE A 117 -4.92 -3.54 -11.45
CA PHE A 117 -3.65 -2.91 -11.16
C PHE A 117 -3.85 -1.40 -11.05
N GLY A 118 -3.23 -0.79 -10.05
CA GLY A 118 -3.06 0.65 -9.96
C GLY A 118 -1.61 1.00 -10.19
N LEU A 119 -1.35 1.73 -11.27
CA LEU A 119 0.00 2.14 -11.67
C LEU A 119 0.15 3.65 -11.53
N MET A 120 1.37 4.11 -11.32
CA MET A 120 1.74 5.53 -11.33
C MET A 120 2.78 5.78 -12.42
N PHE A 121 2.46 6.67 -13.36
CA PHE A 121 3.40 7.04 -14.41
C PHE A 121 4.70 7.60 -13.84
N THR A 122 5.82 7.19 -14.43
CA THR A 122 7.14 7.71 -14.14
C THR A 122 7.69 8.43 -15.35
N GLN A 123 8.78 9.17 -15.17
CA GLN A 123 9.47 9.74 -16.32
C GLN A 123 9.98 8.61 -17.24
N PRO A 124 9.90 8.78 -18.57
CA PRO A 124 10.51 7.85 -19.51
C PRO A 124 12.03 7.80 -19.29
N ARG A 125 12.60 6.61 -19.41
CA ARG A 125 14.06 6.43 -19.36
C ARG A 125 14.64 7.11 -20.60
N HIS A 126 15.50 8.11 -20.45
CA HIS A 126 16.06 8.88 -21.57
C HIS A 126 17.02 8.07 -22.47
N ASP A 127 17.30 6.81 -22.12
CA ASP A 127 18.36 6.00 -22.72
C ASP A 127 17.85 5.05 -23.82
N ILE A 128 16.55 4.97 -24.08
CA ILE A 128 15.97 4.05 -25.07
C ILE A 128 15.35 4.88 -26.20
N LYS A 129 16.03 4.91 -27.35
CA LYS A 129 15.44 5.39 -28.60
C LYS A 129 14.57 4.27 -29.16
N PHE A 130 13.27 4.52 -29.28
CA PHE A 130 12.36 3.71 -30.09
C PHE A 130 12.64 3.90 -31.58
#